data_AF-A0A914NP42-F1
#
_entry.id   AF-A0A914NP42-F1
#
_cell.length_a   1.000
_cell.length_b   1.000
_cell.length_c   1.000
_cell.angle_alpha   90.00
_cell.angle_beta   90.00
_cell.angle_gamma   90.00
#
_symmetry.space_group_name_H-M   'P 1'
#
loop_
_entity.id
_entity.type
_entity.pdbx_description
1 polymer ?
#
loop_
_entity_poly.entity_id
_entity_poly.type
_entity_poly.pdbx_seq_one_letter_code
_entity_poly.pdbx_strand_id
1 'polypeptide(L)'
;MSDNGIRMKARKEIGGGVRRVCIRNIGMKGVGTTNSFTYNGKTLSGNTINGYPLIFTLKYADGSTNFPAADTSTVYTDVKMHDLSIDQIDTNHASGSILIDGTLDNMHSGFEFKNIKIKNSLQAKISQLKLSVFDTLETDNIGGDPPFKFAQC
;
A
#
# COMPACT_ATOMS: atom_id res chain seq x y z
N MET A 1 -16.05 -4.85 4.50
CA MET A 1 -14.58 -4.64 4.60
C MET A 1 -14.12 -4.00 3.31
N SER A 2 -13.00 -3.28 3.35
CA SER A 2 -12.52 -2.49 2.20
C SER A 2 -11.25 -3.10 1.62
N ASP A 3 -11.18 -3.18 0.30
CA ASP A 3 -10.03 -3.70 -0.45
C ASP A 3 -8.74 -2.99 -0.06
N ASN A 4 -8.78 -1.65 0.10
CA ASN A 4 -7.61 -0.85 0.44
C ASN A 4 -7.96 0.24 1.45
N GLY A 5 -6.96 0.68 2.22
CA GLY A 5 -7.10 1.80 3.15
C GLY A 5 -6.70 3.10 2.47
N ILE A 6 -5.40 3.34 2.35
CA ILE A 6 -4.84 4.47 1.60
C ILE A 6 -4.24 3.97 0.30
N ARG A 7 -4.62 4.64 -0.81
CA ARG A 7 -4.20 4.26 -2.15
C ARG A 7 -3.75 5.47 -2.97
N MET A 8 -2.50 5.41 -3.45
CA MET A 8 -2.00 6.26 -4.53
C MET A 8 -1.71 5.37 -5.75
N LYS A 9 -2.38 5.64 -6.86
CA LYS A 9 -2.30 4.80 -8.07
C LYS A 9 -2.20 5.67 -9.32
N ALA A 10 -1.35 5.25 -10.24
CA ALA A 10 -1.19 5.87 -11.55
C ALA A 10 -0.47 4.89 -12.48
N ARG A 11 -0.23 5.32 -13.71
CA ARG A 11 0.78 4.76 -14.60
C ARG A 11 1.89 5.78 -14.82
N LYS A 12 3.07 5.36 -15.28
CA LYS A 12 4.18 6.29 -15.54
C LYS A 12 3.80 7.33 -16.61
N GLU A 13 3.03 6.93 -17.61
CA GLU A 13 2.68 7.74 -18.79
C GLU A 13 1.68 8.87 -18.47
N ILE A 14 1.00 8.82 -17.32
CA ILE A 14 0.07 9.87 -16.88
C ILE A 14 0.82 11.17 -16.56
N GLY A 15 2.03 11.03 -16.03
CA GLY A 15 2.85 12.14 -15.57
C GLY A 15 2.37 12.80 -14.28
N GLY A 16 3.20 13.72 -13.77
CA GLY A 16 2.97 14.42 -12.52
C GLY A 16 3.07 13.49 -11.31
N GLY A 17 1.98 13.37 -10.55
CA GLY A 17 1.90 12.54 -9.35
C GLY A 17 1.51 13.32 -8.11
N VAL A 18 1.95 12.83 -6.95
CA VAL A 18 1.51 13.30 -5.64
C VAL A 18 2.72 13.67 -4.80
N ARG A 19 2.65 14.81 -4.10
CA ARG A 19 3.74 15.26 -3.23
C ARG A 19 3.26 15.93 -1.96
N ARG A 20 4.08 15.86 -0.90
CA ARG A 20 3.81 16.49 0.42
C ARG A 20 2.50 16.00 1.02
N VAL A 21 2.36 14.68 1.12
CA VAL A 21 1.17 14.07 1.73
C VAL A 21 1.48 13.63 3.15
N CYS A 22 0.56 13.92 4.07
CA CYS A 22 0.63 13.44 5.44
C CYS A 22 -0.58 12.54 5.72
N ILE A 23 -0.30 11.30 6.11
CA ILE A 23 -1.26 10.28 6.54
C ILE A 23 -0.93 9.98 7.99
N ARG A 24 -1.84 10.25 8.92
CA ARG A 24 -1.54 10.07 10.35
C ARG A 24 -2.74 9.77 11.21
N ASN A 25 -2.50 9.13 12.36
CA ASN A 25 -3.48 8.85 13.41
C ASN A 25 -4.65 7.98 12.89
N ILE A 26 -4.33 6.86 12.23
CA ILE A 26 -5.33 5.96 11.64
C ILE A 26 -5.16 4.53 12.19
N GLY A 27 -6.26 3.94 12.64
CA GLY A 27 -6.37 2.50 12.88
C GLY A 27 -7.15 1.82 11.76
N MET A 28 -6.58 0.75 11.20
CA MET A 28 -7.18 -0.05 10.14
C MET A 28 -7.35 -1.49 10.63
N LYS A 29 -8.58 -2.01 10.57
CA LYS A 29 -8.91 -3.39 10.93
C LYS A 29 -9.64 -4.09 9.79
N GLY A 30 -9.15 -5.25 9.36
CA GLY A 30 -9.75 -6.03 8.28
C GLY A 30 -9.72 -5.32 6.92
N VAL A 31 -8.70 -4.48 6.68
CA VAL A 31 -8.49 -3.81 5.40
C VAL A 31 -7.52 -4.65 4.57
N GLY A 32 -7.78 -4.82 3.27
CA GLY A 32 -6.94 -5.66 2.41
C GLY A 32 -7.11 -7.17 2.62
N THR A 33 -8.16 -7.56 3.34
CA THR A 33 -8.58 -8.95 3.57
C THR A 33 -9.80 -9.27 2.72
N THR A 34 -10.28 -10.52 2.76
CA THR A 34 -11.52 -10.93 2.09
C THR A 34 -12.67 -9.98 2.40
N ASN A 35 -13.29 -9.40 1.37
CA ASN A 35 -14.44 -8.51 1.52
C ASN A 35 -15.77 -9.25 1.72
N SER A 36 -15.76 -10.36 2.44
CA SER A 36 -16.98 -11.10 2.77
C SER A 36 -17.22 -11.03 4.26
N PHE A 37 -18.40 -10.54 4.66
CA PHE A 37 -18.82 -10.56 6.06
C PHE A 37 -20.28 -10.95 6.18
N THR A 38 -20.60 -11.74 7.21
CA THR A 38 -21.97 -12.11 7.55
C THR A 38 -22.48 -11.19 8.65
N TYR A 39 -23.57 -10.48 8.38
CA TYR A 39 -24.27 -9.66 9.36
C TYR A 39 -25.76 -9.98 9.30
N ASN A 40 -26.36 -10.30 10.46
CA ASN A 40 -27.78 -10.71 10.58
C ASN A 40 -28.19 -11.81 9.60
N GLY A 41 -27.37 -12.85 9.45
CA GLY A 41 -27.65 -13.99 8.57
C GLY A 41 -27.53 -13.69 7.07
N LYS A 42 -27.09 -12.49 6.68
CA LYS A 42 -26.83 -12.12 5.28
C LYS A 42 -25.33 -11.95 5.07
N THR A 43 -24.81 -12.66 4.08
CA THR A 43 -23.42 -12.51 3.63
C THR A 43 -23.34 -11.38 2.62
N LEU A 44 -22.65 -10.31 2.99
CA LEU A 44 -22.28 -9.23 2.08
C LEU A 44 -20.87 -9.54 1.58
N SER A 45 -20.78 -9.97 0.32
CA SER A 45 -19.51 -10.23 -0.35
C SER A 45 -19.25 -9.14 -1.38
N GLY A 46 -18.17 -8.39 -1.18
CA GLY A 46 -17.60 -7.46 -2.16
C GLY A 46 -16.67 -8.17 -3.13
N ASN A 47 -15.83 -7.39 -3.81
CA ASN A 47 -14.80 -7.90 -4.72
C ASN A 47 -13.91 -8.94 -4.02
N THR A 48 -13.68 -10.09 -4.66
CA THR A 48 -12.87 -11.20 -4.13
C THR A 48 -11.36 -10.95 -4.23
N ILE A 49 -10.95 -9.82 -4.81
CA ILE A 49 -9.55 -9.45 -4.94
C ILE A 49 -9.07 -8.85 -3.62
N ASN A 50 -8.14 -9.54 -2.96
CA ASN A 50 -7.45 -9.03 -1.77
C ASN A 50 -6.60 -7.81 -2.14
N GLY A 51 -6.81 -6.68 -1.46
CA GLY A 51 -5.97 -5.48 -1.63
C GLY A 51 -4.96 -5.30 -0.50
N TYR A 52 -4.51 -4.06 -0.28
CA TYR A 52 -3.53 -3.71 0.74
C TYR A 52 -4.05 -2.53 1.58
N PRO A 53 -3.85 -2.53 2.91
CA PRO A 53 -4.09 -1.37 3.76
C PRO A 53 -3.42 -0.11 3.23
N LEU A 54 -2.17 -0.23 2.79
CA LEU A 54 -1.41 0.85 2.15
C LEU A 54 -0.90 0.38 0.78
N ILE A 55 -1.22 1.13 -0.28
CA ILE A 55 -0.76 0.83 -1.64
C ILE A 55 -0.35 2.09 -2.42
N PHE A 56 0.87 2.08 -2.92
CA PHE A 56 1.49 3.14 -3.71
C PHE A 56 2.08 2.50 -4.97
N THR A 57 1.40 2.61 -6.09
CA THR A 57 1.72 1.81 -7.29
C THR A 57 1.72 2.65 -8.56
N LEU A 58 2.69 2.38 -9.44
CA LEU A 58 2.69 2.82 -10.84
C LEU A 58 2.32 1.70 -11.83
N LYS A 59 2.10 0.48 -11.33
CA LYS A 59 1.73 -0.69 -12.14
C LYS A 59 0.22 -0.86 -12.30
N TYR A 60 -0.56 0.20 -12.04
CA TYR A 60 -2.01 0.11 -12.12
C TYR A 60 -2.50 -0.05 -13.57
N ALA A 61 -2.97 -1.24 -13.91
CA ALA A 61 -3.31 -1.66 -15.27
C ALA A 61 -4.82 -1.59 -15.59
N ASP A 62 -5.49 -0.50 -15.23
CA ASP A 62 -6.92 -0.34 -15.53
C ASP A 62 -7.13 0.67 -16.69
N GLY A 63 -7.83 0.23 -17.74
CA GLY A 63 -8.18 1.04 -18.93
C GLY A 63 -7.04 1.34 -19.93
N SER A 64 -7.38 1.85 -21.11
CA SER A 64 -6.42 2.52 -22.00
C SER A 64 -6.40 4.02 -21.68
N THR A 65 -5.22 4.63 -21.67
CA THR A 65 -5.10 6.09 -21.62
C THR A 65 -5.25 6.63 -23.04
N ASN A 66 -6.28 7.46 -23.27
CA ASN A 66 -6.56 8.04 -24.61
C ASN A 66 -5.87 9.40 -24.82
N PHE A 67 -4.83 9.69 -24.05
CA PHE A 67 -4.05 10.93 -24.13
C PHE A 67 -2.58 10.59 -24.39
N PRO A 68 -1.81 11.50 -25.02
CA PRO A 68 -0.38 11.32 -25.21
C PRO A 68 0.35 11.08 -23.88
N ALA A 69 1.42 10.30 -23.90
CA ALA A 69 2.25 10.11 -22.73
C ALA A 69 2.86 11.45 -22.29
N ALA A 70 2.93 11.68 -20.98
CA ALA A 70 3.58 12.86 -20.43
C ALA A 70 5.11 12.80 -20.60
N ASP A 71 5.73 13.96 -20.84
CA ASP A 71 7.19 14.09 -20.98
C ASP A 71 7.94 13.71 -19.68
N THR A 72 7.30 13.97 -18.53
CA THR A 72 7.82 13.59 -17.22
C THR A 72 6.93 12.52 -16.62
N SER A 73 7.52 11.39 -16.25
CA SER A 73 6.79 10.26 -15.68
C SER A 73 6.23 10.55 -14.29
N THR A 74 5.16 9.84 -13.93
CA THR A 74 4.54 9.96 -12.61
C THR A 74 5.49 9.54 -11.49
N VAL A 75 5.55 10.32 -10.41
CA VAL A 75 6.29 9.96 -9.18
C VAL A 75 5.54 10.41 -7.92
N TYR A 76 5.65 9.64 -6.84
CA TYR A 76 5.20 10.04 -5.52
C TYR A 76 6.40 10.45 -4.66
N THR A 77 6.33 11.63 -4.06
CA THR A 77 7.45 12.21 -3.29
C THR A 77 7.00 12.83 -1.97
N ASP A 78 7.82 12.76 -0.93
CA ASP A 78 7.53 13.37 0.38
C ASP A 78 6.15 12.93 0.94
N VAL A 79 6.06 11.63 1.25
CA VAL A 79 4.85 11.00 1.81
C VAL A 79 5.16 10.57 3.24
N LYS A 80 4.50 11.20 4.21
CA LYS A 80 4.68 10.94 5.64
C LYS A 80 3.53 10.10 6.17
N MET A 81 3.84 8.98 6.79
CA MET A 81 2.92 8.03 7.38
C MET A 81 3.29 7.83 8.84
N HIS A 82 2.54 8.47 9.74
CA HIS A 82 2.86 8.49 11.17
C HIS A 82 1.72 7.94 12.00
N ASP A 83 2.02 7.23 13.09
CA ASP A 83 1.01 6.83 14.08
C ASP A 83 -0.13 6.01 13.46
N LEU A 84 0.24 4.94 12.74
CA LEU A 84 -0.71 4.04 12.08
C LEU A 84 -0.72 2.67 12.76
N SER A 85 -1.91 2.08 12.88
CA SER A 85 -2.06 0.67 13.27
C SER A 85 -2.84 -0.10 12.21
N ILE A 86 -2.34 -1.27 11.84
CA ILE A 86 -2.92 -2.16 10.83
C ILE A 86 -3.10 -3.53 11.46
N ASP A 87 -4.33 -4.04 11.46
CA ASP A 87 -4.69 -5.40 11.88
C ASP A 87 -5.47 -6.06 10.74
N GLN A 88 -4.82 -6.95 9.98
CA GLN A 88 -5.47 -7.67 8.88
C GLN A 88 -6.21 -8.93 9.34
N ILE A 89 -6.40 -9.15 10.64
CA ILE A 89 -7.24 -10.22 11.22
C ILE A 89 -6.72 -11.65 10.98
N ASP A 90 -6.25 -12.01 9.79
CA ASP A 90 -5.60 -13.27 9.48
C ASP A 90 -4.49 -13.13 8.42
N THR A 91 -3.54 -14.06 8.44
CA THR A 91 -2.39 -14.11 7.54
C THR A 91 -2.64 -14.94 6.27
N ASN A 92 -3.85 -15.46 6.06
CA ASN A 92 -4.14 -16.42 4.97
C ASN A 92 -4.96 -15.81 3.84
N HIS A 93 -5.64 -14.70 4.10
CA HIS A 93 -6.56 -14.06 3.16
C HIS A 93 -6.25 -12.58 2.91
N ALA A 94 -4.98 -12.18 3.05
CA ALA A 94 -4.49 -10.85 2.72
C ALA A 94 -3.55 -10.88 1.50
N SER A 95 -3.31 -9.73 0.85
CA SER A 95 -2.23 -9.61 -0.16
C SER A 95 -0.90 -9.12 0.44
N GLY A 96 -0.95 -8.48 1.61
CA GLY A 96 0.17 -7.86 2.33
C GLY A 96 -0.26 -6.59 3.08
N SER A 97 0.57 -6.11 3.99
CA SER A 97 0.29 -4.87 4.75
C SER A 97 0.54 -3.60 3.93
N ILE A 98 1.64 -3.58 3.19
CA ILE A 98 2.10 -2.41 2.42
C ILE A 98 2.57 -2.89 1.05
N LEU A 99 2.10 -2.22 0.00
CA LEU A 99 2.65 -2.34 -1.35
C LEU A 99 3.20 -0.99 -1.81
N ILE A 100 4.47 -0.97 -2.18
CA ILE A 100 5.10 0.15 -2.87
C ILE A 100 5.78 -0.42 -4.12
N ASP A 101 5.40 0.07 -5.29
CA ASP A 101 6.07 -0.24 -6.54
C ASP A 101 6.15 0.97 -7.46
N GLY A 102 7.20 0.98 -8.28
CA GLY A 102 7.42 2.02 -9.27
C GLY A 102 8.09 1.45 -10.52
N THR A 103 8.89 2.29 -11.16
CA THR A 103 9.80 1.88 -12.25
C THR A 103 11.22 2.28 -11.90
N LEU A 104 12.23 1.59 -12.43
CA LEU A 104 13.63 1.89 -12.11
C LEU A 104 14.01 3.33 -12.46
N ASP A 105 13.50 3.83 -13.58
CA ASP A 105 13.76 5.20 -14.03
C ASP A 105 13.01 6.25 -13.17
N ASN A 106 11.93 5.84 -12.48
CA ASN A 106 11.06 6.72 -11.73
C ASN A 106 10.70 6.11 -10.37
N MET A 107 11.71 5.99 -9.53
CA MET A 107 11.55 5.56 -8.14
C MET A 107 10.85 6.64 -7.32
N HIS A 108 9.94 6.23 -6.45
CA HIS A 108 9.36 7.07 -5.41
C HIS A 108 10.45 7.54 -4.43
N SER A 109 10.25 8.66 -3.75
CA SER A 109 11.26 9.17 -2.82
C SER A 109 10.72 9.93 -1.62
N GLY A 110 11.50 9.98 -0.54
CA GLY A 110 11.16 10.76 0.65
C GLY A 110 9.95 10.24 1.40
N PHE A 111 9.73 8.92 1.42
CA PHE A 111 8.70 8.35 2.26
C PHE A 111 9.21 8.25 3.70
N GLU A 112 8.39 8.63 4.66
CA GLU A 112 8.68 8.53 6.09
C GLU A 112 7.61 7.66 6.74
N PHE A 113 7.99 6.49 7.23
CA PHE A 113 7.14 5.63 8.04
C PHE A 113 7.59 5.75 9.48
N LYS A 114 6.72 6.25 10.36
CA LYS A 114 7.05 6.47 11.77
C LYS A 114 5.99 5.93 12.70
N ASN A 115 6.39 5.17 13.71
CA ASN A 115 5.47 4.62 14.72
C ASN A 115 4.30 3.84 14.06
N ILE A 116 4.66 2.80 13.31
CA ILE A 116 3.69 1.96 12.59
C ILE A 116 3.62 0.60 13.27
N LYS A 117 2.41 0.17 13.59
CA LYS A 117 2.14 -1.16 14.15
C LYS A 117 1.37 -2.00 13.14
N ILE A 118 1.86 -3.19 12.82
CA ILE A 118 1.24 -4.10 11.86
C ILE A 118 1.08 -5.46 12.50
N LYS A 119 -0.12 -6.03 12.47
CA LYS A 119 -0.34 -7.39 12.94
C LYS A 119 -1.28 -8.21 12.08
N ASN A 120 -1.16 -9.54 12.23
CA ASN A 120 -2.01 -10.53 11.56
C ASN A 120 -2.08 -10.31 10.05
N SER A 121 -0.93 -10.06 9.42
CA SER A 121 -0.84 -9.58 8.05
C SER A 121 0.17 -10.41 7.24
N LEU A 122 0.08 -10.41 5.92
CA LEU A 122 1.19 -10.88 5.08
C LEU A 122 2.30 -9.84 4.97
N GLN A 123 3.50 -10.31 4.59
CA GLN A 123 4.71 -9.52 4.34
C GLN A 123 4.46 -8.28 3.46
N ALA A 124 5.04 -7.15 3.85
CA ALA A 124 5.07 -5.92 3.03
C ALA A 124 6.01 -6.08 1.83
N LYS A 125 5.64 -5.52 0.67
CA LYS A 125 6.43 -5.54 -0.56
C LYS A 125 6.77 -4.12 -0.96
N ILE A 126 8.06 -3.78 -0.93
CA ILE A 126 8.54 -2.43 -1.16
C ILE A 126 9.61 -2.47 -2.24
N SER A 127 9.37 -1.76 -3.34
CA SER A 127 10.33 -1.66 -4.43
C SER A 127 10.33 -0.31 -5.11
N GLN A 128 11.45 0.04 -5.75
CA GLN A 128 11.62 1.31 -6.45
C GLN A 128 11.33 2.52 -5.55
N LEU A 129 11.86 2.48 -4.31
CA LEU A 129 11.70 3.52 -3.30
C LEU A 129 13.08 3.94 -2.79
N LYS A 130 13.47 5.20 -2.99
CA LYS A 130 14.77 5.74 -2.56
C LYS A 130 14.61 6.82 -1.50
N LEU A 131 15.70 7.14 -0.79
CA LEU A 131 15.76 8.28 0.15
C LEU A 131 14.58 8.30 1.15
N SER A 132 14.21 7.12 1.64
CA SER A 132 13.02 6.92 2.47
C SER A 132 13.42 6.27 3.80
N VAL A 133 12.68 6.58 4.85
CA VAL A 133 13.00 6.20 6.23
C VAL A 133 11.86 5.37 6.81
N PHE A 134 12.23 4.28 7.46
CA PHE A 134 11.34 3.45 8.26
C PHE A 134 11.83 3.51 9.72
N ASP A 135 11.16 4.31 10.53
CA ASP A 135 11.48 4.55 11.94
C ASP A 135 10.39 3.93 12.82
N THR A 136 10.77 3.09 13.77
CA THR A 136 9.84 2.49 14.74
C THR A 136 8.69 1.74 14.06
N LEU A 137 9.03 0.59 13.48
CA LEU A 137 8.08 -0.38 12.95
C LEU A 137 7.92 -1.54 13.94
N GLU A 138 6.70 -1.77 14.42
CA GLU A 138 6.38 -2.93 15.24
C GLU A 138 5.54 -3.91 14.42
N THR A 139 5.95 -5.18 14.38
CA THR A 139 5.24 -6.22 13.67
C THR A 139 4.93 -7.40 14.57
N ASP A 140 3.73 -7.97 14.44
CA ASP A 140 3.30 -9.15 15.20
C ASP A 140 2.51 -10.11 14.29
N ASN A 141 2.78 -11.41 14.39
CA ASN A 141 2.13 -12.45 13.57
C ASN A 141 2.07 -12.10 12.07
N ILE A 142 3.24 -11.98 11.44
CA ILE A 142 3.36 -11.70 10.00
C ILE A 142 3.59 -12.99 9.23
N GLY A 143 2.75 -13.24 8.23
CA GLY A 143 2.97 -14.31 7.26
C GLY A 143 4.08 -13.91 6.29
N GLY A 144 5.26 -14.51 6.48
CA GLY A 144 6.46 -14.28 5.70
C GLY A 144 7.59 -13.69 6.53
N ASP A 145 8.82 -14.16 6.27
CA ASP A 145 10.05 -13.73 6.95
C ASP A 145 11.08 -13.31 5.89
N PRO A 146 11.62 -12.07 5.92
CA PRO A 146 11.35 -10.97 6.88
C PRO A 146 9.94 -10.37 6.77
N PRO A 147 9.44 -9.56 7.72
CA PRO A 147 8.13 -8.92 7.62
C PRO A 147 8.04 -7.87 6.48
N PHE A 148 9.19 -7.38 5.99
CA PHE A 148 9.29 -6.44 4.88
C PHE A 148 10.27 -6.96 3.83
N LYS A 149 9.81 -7.07 2.59
CA LYS A 149 10.65 -7.42 1.45
C LYS A 149 10.97 -6.19 0.63
N PHE A 150 12.23 -5.79 0.66
CA PHE A 150 12.77 -4.71 -0.15
C PHE A 150 13.39 -5.24 -1.45
N ALA A 151 13.19 -4.53 -2.56
CA ALA A 151 13.83 -4.84 -3.83
C ALA A 151 14.06 -3.57 -4.64
N GLN A 152 15.29 -3.35 -5.11
CA GLN A 152 15.63 -2.20 -5.96
C GLN A 152 15.22 -0.87 -5.28
N CYS A 153 15.76 -0.60 -4.09
CA CYS A 153 15.51 0.57 -3.25
C CYS A 153 16.81 1.35 -3.01
#